data_AF-A0A7Y7NQE2-F1
#
_entry.id   AF-A0A7Y7NQE2-F1
#
_cell.length_a   1.000
_cell.length_b   1.000
_cell.length_c   1.000
_cell.angle_alpha   90.00
_cell.angle_beta   90.00
_cell.angle_gamma   90.00
#
_symmetry.space_group_name_H-M   'P 1'
#
loop_
_entity.id
_entity.type
_entity.pdbx_description
1 polymer ?
#
loop_
_entity_poly.entity_id
_entity_poly.type
_entity_poly.pdbx_seq_one_letter_code
_entity_poly.pdbx_strand_id
1 'polypeptide(L)'
;MKYRVVKALLAVTFMLAVTACDNAPKKEDVAISLKKIMPVNFEVLNVSPVDGISGLYEVLINADKKPLVLYVNSKAKLVVSGSIVNVDSKQNLTAEAVKKITSK
;
A
#
# COMPACT_ATOMS: atom_id res chain seq x y z
N MET A 1 -36.09 24.51 41.18
CA MET A 1 -34.65 24.12 41.19
C MET A 1 -34.45 22.67 40.71
N LYS A 2 -34.77 22.33 39.44
CA LYS A 2 -34.62 20.93 38.96
C LYS A 2 -34.13 20.77 37.51
N TYR A 3 -33.34 21.71 36.99
CA TYR A 3 -32.84 21.65 35.59
C TYR A 3 -31.34 21.96 35.45
N ARG A 4 -30.53 21.75 36.50
CA ARG A 4 -29.08 22.08 36.47
C ARG A 4 -28.16 20.89 36.16
N VAL A 5 -28.67 19.65 36.12
CA VAL A 5 -27.82 18.45 35.99
C VAL A 5 -27.82 17.83 34.59
N VAL A 6 -28.81 18.14 33.74
CA VAL A 6 -28.95 17.51 32.41
C VAL A 6 -28.02 18.12 31.35
N LYS A 7 -27.44 19.30 31.61
CA LYS A 7 -26.55 20.00 30.65
C LYS A 7 -25.08 19.60 30.74
N ALA A 8 -24.68 18.75 31.69
CA ALA A 8 -23.27 18.42 31.93
C ALA A 8 -22.83 17.05 31.36
N LEU A 9 -23.72 16.31 30.69
CA LEU A 9 -23.44 14.94 30.23
C LEU A 9 -23.55 14.77 28.70
N LEU A 10 -23.23 15.81 27.93
CA LEU A 10 -23.33 15.78 26.48
C LEU A 10 -22.14 16.48 25.80
N ALA A 11 -20.91 16.13 26.18
CA ALA A 11 -19.73 16.77 25.57
C ALA A 11 -18.44 15.93 25.54
N VAL A 12 -18.50 14.61 25.70
CA VAL A 12 -17.28 13.77 25.66
C VAL A 12 -17.56 12.46 24.95
N THR A 13 -17.63 12.47 23.61
CA THR A 13 -17.55 11.25 22.77
C THR A 13 -17.33 11.66 21.31
N PHE A 14 -16.19 12.29 21.01
CA PHE A 14 -15.69 12.32 19.64
C PHE A 14 -14.16 12.42 19.68
N MET A 15 -13.54 11.49 20.40
CA MET A 15 -12.09 11.33 20.42
C MET A 15 -11.74 10.12 19.54
N LEU A 16 -10.86 10.38 18.56
CA LEU A 16 -9.96 9.43 17.89
C LEU A 16 -10.57 8.51 16.82
N ALA A 17 -10.99 9.11 15.71
CA ALA A 17 -10.76 8.50 14.41
C ALA A 17 -9.41 9.01 13.87
N VAL A 18 -8.30 8.60 14.49
CA VAL A 18 -7.00 8.65 13.80
C VAL A 18 -7.03 7.50 12.82
N THR A 19 -7.62 7.74 11.65
CA THR A 19 -7.43 6.87 10.51
C THR A 19 -5.93 6.89 10.26
N ALA A 20 -5.26 5.76 10.53
CA ALA A 20 -3.90 5.52 10.10
C ALA A 20 -3.93 5.45 8.57
N CYS A 21 -4.06 6.62 7.93
CA CYS A 21 -3.71 6.82 6.55
C CYS A 21 -2.18 6.78 6.55
N ASP A 22 -1.64 5.56 6.67
CA ASP A 22 -0.23 5.34 6.47
C ASP A 22 0.07 5.90 5.08
N ASN A 23 1.03 6.82 5.01
CA ASN A 23 1.45 7.35 3.72
C ASN A 23 2.20 6.25 2.97
N ALA A 24 2.17 6.32 1.64
CA ALA A 24 2.98 5.41 0.81
C ALA A 24 4.45 5.49 1.23
N PRO A 25 5.16 4.35 1.31
CA PRO A 25 6.59 4.36 1.57
C PRO A 25 7.31 5.07 0.43
N LYS A 26 8.41 5.75 0.76
CA LYS A 26 9.23 6.40 -0.26
C LYS A 26 9.93 5.37 -1.13
N LYS A 27 10.18 5.70 -2.39
CA LYS A 27 10.87 4.82 -3.35
C LYS A 27 12.24 4.38 -2.82
N GLU A 28 12.94 5.26 -2.12
CA GLU A 28 14.26 5.01 -1.54
C GLU A 28 14.18 3.94 -0.43
N ASP A 29 13.20 4.03 0.46
CA ASP A 29 12.99 3.06 1.55
C ASP A 29 12.64 1.67 1.00
N VAL A 30 11.82 1.64 -0.06
CA VAL A 30 11.50 0.43 -0.81
C VAL A 30 12.76 -0.17 -1.45
N ALA A 31 13.57 0.64 -2.13
CA ALA A 31 14.80 0.17 -2.77
C ALA A 31 15.81 -0.40 -1.76
N ILE A 32 16.00 0.26 -0.61
CA ILE A 32 16.86 -0.23 0.47
C ILE A 32 16.37 -1.59 0.98
N SER A 33 15.07 -1.76 1.11
CA SER A 33 14.48 -2.99 1.64
C SER A 33 14.55 -4.13 0.63
N LEU A 34 14.27 -3.86 -0.64
CA LEU A 34 14.35 -4.85 -1.72
C LEU A 34 15.78 -5.34 -1.96
N LYS A 35 16.81 -4.49 -1.83
CA LYS A 35 18.23 -4.89 -1.94
C LYS A 35 18.63 -6.00 -0.95
N LYS A 36 17.92 -6.15 0.16
CA LYS A 36 18.20 -7.20 1.17
C LYS A 36 17.77 -8.59 0.71
N ILE A 37 16.83 -8.68 -0.23
CA ILE A 37 16.23 -9.94 -0.69
C ILE A 37 16.44 -10.20 -2.18
N MET A 38 16.84 -9.17 -2.94
CA MET A 38 17.03 -9.23 -4.38
C MET A 38 18.48 -8.85 -4.71
N PRO A 39 19.35 -9.82 -5.05
CA PRO A 39 20.77 -9.59 -5.30
C PRO A 39 21.08 -9.06 -6.72
N VAL A 40 20.07 -8.58 -7.45
CA VAL A 40 20.22 -8.07 -8.81
C VAL A 40 20.06 -6.55 -8.86
N ASN A 41 20.47 -5.94 -9.97
CA ASN A 41 20.22 -4.52 -10.19
C ASN A 41 18.77 -4.30 -10.57
N PHE A 42 18.13 -3.35 -9.89
CA PHE A 42 16.76 -2.96 -10.19
C PHE A 42 16.55 -1.46 -9.99
N GLU A 43 15.52 -0.95 -10.66
CA GLU A 43 15.02 0.41 -10.50
C GLU A 43 13.57 0.37 -9.99
N VAL A 44 13.24 1.20 -9.00
CA VAL A 44 11.85 1.36 -8.52
C VAL A 44 11.14 2.40 -9.39
N LEU A 45 10.30 1.94 -10.30
CA LEU A 45 9.58 2.79 -11.25
C LEU A 45 8.41 3.52 -10.60
N ASN A 46 7.62 2.82 -9.78
CA ASN A 46 6.45 3.38 -9.14
C ASN A 46 6.13 2.70 -7.80
N VAL A 47 5.49 3.44 -6.90
CA VAL A 47 4.89 2.94 -5.66
C VAL A 47 3.49 3.53 -5.57
N SER A 48 2.46 2.69 -5.56
CA SER A 48 1.06 3.11 -5.53
C SER A 48 0.26 2.28 -4.52
N PRO A 49 -0.75 2.85 -3.86
CA PRO A 49 -1.63 2.07 -2.98
C PRO A 49 -2.36 0.98 -3.78
N VAL A 50 -2.64 -0.15 -3.13
CA VAL A 50 -3.51 -1.19 -3.67
C VAL A 50 -4.95 -0.88 -3.29
N ASP A 51 -5.81 -0.75 -4.30
CA ASP A 51 -7.24 -0.51 -4.08
C ASP A 51 -7.86 -1.65 -3.27
N GLY A 52 -8.61 -1.28 -2.22
CA GLY A 52 -9.29 -2.24 -1.34
C GLY A 52 -8.40 -2.92 -0.29
N ILE A 53 -7.08 -2.67 -0.26
CA ILE A 53 -6.18 -3.23 0.76
C ILE A 53 -5.38 -2.12 1.45
N SER A 54 -5.86 -1.69 2.61
CA SER A 54 -5.21 -0.63 3.39
C SER A 54 -3.81 -1.03 3.84
N GLY A 55 -2.85 -0.12 3.68
CA GLY A 55 -1.46 -0.31 4.10
C GLY A 55 -0.62 -1.22 3.20
N LEU A 56 -1.18 -1.68 2.07
CA LEU A 56 -0.47 -2.42 1.03
C LEU A 56 -0.24 -1.52 -0.19
N TYR A 57 0.99 -1.53 -0.70
CA TYR A 57 1.41 -0.74 -1.84
C TYR A 57 1.96 -1.66 -2.91
N GLU A 58 1.50 -1.46 -4.13
CA GLU A 58 2.07 -2.03 -5.33
C GLU A 58 3.36 -1.28 -5.69
N VAL A 59 4.42 -2.05 -5.90
CA VAL A 59 5.73 -1.56 -6.29
C VAL A 59 6.06 -2.12 -7.66
N LEU A 60 6.21 -1.22 -8.62
CA LEU A 60 6.66 -1.53 -9.96
C LEU A 60 8.17 -1.37 -9.98
N ILE A 61 8.88 -2.43 -10.31
CA ILE A 61 10.32 -2.38 -10.50
C ILE A 61 10.69 -2.83 -11.91
N ASN A 62 11.85 -2.37 -12.36
CA ASN A 62 12.54 -2.94 -13.51
C ASN A 62 13.78 -3.65 -13.00
N ALA A 63 13.77 -4.99 -12.97
CA ALA A 63 14.90 -5.81 -12.55
C ALA A 63 15.55 -6.44 -13.78
N ASP A 64 16.81 -6.12 -14.07
CA ASP A 64 17.54 -6.60 -15.26
C ASP A 64 16.74 -6.48 -16.58
N LYS A 65 16.12 -5.31 -16.81
CA LYS A 65 15.27 -5.01 -17.98
C LYS A 65 13.96 -5.81 -18.04
N LYS A 66 13.58 -6.51 -16.97
CA LYS A 66 12.28 -7.18 -16.85
C LYS A 66 11.41 -6.43 -15.84
N PRO A 67 10.24 -5.92 -16.27
CA PRO A 67 9.30 -5.30 -15.34
C PRO A 67 8.70 -6.37 -14.42
N LEU A 68 8.68 -6.06 -13.12
CA LEU A 68 8.12 -6.91 -12.08
C LEU A 68 7.25 -6.07 -11.15
N VAL A 69 6.18 -6.69 -10.65
CA VAL A 69 5.33 -6.12 -9.62
C VAL A 69 5.53 -6.89 -8.32
N LEU A 70 5.77 -6.17 -7.25
CA LEU A 70 5.85 -6.67 -5.89
C LEU A 70 4.92 -5.85 -5.00
N TYR A 71 4.63 -6.33 -3.80
CA TYR A 71 3.82 -5.60 -2.84
C TYR A 71 4.58 -5.38 -1.56
N VAL A 72 4.43 -4.20 -0.96
CA VAL A 72 5.08 -3.86 0.31
C VAL A 72 4.07 -3.24 1.28
N ASN A 73 4.34 -3.37 2.57
CA ASN A 73 3.58 -2.62 3.57
C ASN A 73 4.05 -1.15 3.64
N SER A 74 3.28 -0.30 4.32
CA SER A 74 3.57 1.13 4.55
C SER A 74 4.96 1.44 5.08
N LYS A 75 5.59 0.48 5.77
CA LYS A 75 6.93 0.63 6.36
C LYS A 75 8.04 0.02 5.50
N ALA A 76 7.73 -0.52 4.31
CA ALA A 76 8.63 -1.27 3.44
C ALA A 76 9.38 -2.43 4.14
N LYS A 77 8.86 -2.96 5.24
CA LYS A 77 9.51 -4.04 6.02
C LYS A 77 9.07 -5.44 5.63
N LEU A 78 7.93 -5.54 4.96
CA LEU A 78 7.38 -6.79 4.46
C LEU A 78 7.23 -6.69 2.95
N VAL A 79 7.59 -7.76 2.26
CA VAL A 79 7.46 -7.88 0.81
C VAL A 79 6.62 -9.11 0.51
N VAL A 80 5.62 -8.96 -0.34
CA VAL A 80 4.80 -10.06 -0.86
C VAL A 80 5.10 -10.20 -2.35
N SER A 81 5.50 -11.40 -2.74
CA SER A 81 5.66 -11.80 -4.13
C SER A 81 4.46 -12.65 -4.53
N GLY A 82 3.83 -12.34 -5.66
CA GLY A 82 2.65 -13.05 -6.15
C GLY A 82 1.73 -12.16 -6.97
N SER A 83 0.49 -12.62 -7.15
CA SER A 83 -0.55 -11.86 -7.84
C SER A 83 -1.72 -11.54 -6.93
N ILE A 84 -2.31 -10.36 -7.13
CA ILE A 84 -3.60 -9.99 -6.58
C ILE A 84 -4.65 -10.24 -7.66
N VAL A 85 -5.62 -11.07 -7.34
CA VAL A 85 -6.75 -11.41 -8.21
C VAL A 85 -8.02 -10.93 -7.55
N ASN A 86 -8.80 -10.13 -8.28
CA ASN A 86 -10.15 -9.80 -7.84
C ASN A 86 -11.01 -11.07 -7.93
N VAL A 87 -11.62 -11.49 -6.82
CA VAL A 87 -12.35 -12.76 -6.73
C VAL A 87 -13.69 -12.73 -7.49
N ASP A 88 -14.34 -11.56 -7.54
CA ASP A 88 -15.64 -11.39 -8.17
C ASP A 88 -15.51 -11.36 -9.70
N SER A 89 -14.56 -10.56 -10.21
CA SER A 89 -14.31 -10.43 -11.65
C SER A 89 -13.34 -11.47 -12.21
N LYS A 90 -12.63 -12.20 -11.35
CA LYS A 90 -11.53 -13.14 -11.69
C LYS A 90 -10.35 -12.46 -12.41
N GLN A 91 -10.27 -11.14 -12.35
CA GLN A 91 -9.25 -10.34 -13.02
C GLN A 91 -7.94 -10.35 -12.22
N ASN A 92 -6.82 -10.68 -12.88
CA ASN A 92 -5.49 -10.59 -12.27
C ASN A 92 -4.95 -9.17 -12.40
N LEU A 93 -5.11 -8.38 -11.33
CA LEU A 93 -4.74 -6.97 -11.29
C LEU A 93 -3.23 -6.76 -11.48
N THR A 94 -2.41 -7.70 -10.98
CA THR A 94 -0.96 -7.69 -11.15
C THR A 94 -0.56 -7.87 -12.62
N ALA A 95 -1.19 -8.80 -13.33
CA ALA A 95 -0.92 -9.03 -14.74
C ALA A 95 -1.28 -7.81 -15.59
N GLU A 96 -2.34 -7.09 -15.22
CA GLU A 96 -2.72 -5.85 -15.88
C GLU A 96 -1.73 -4.71 -15.62
N ALA A 97 -1.24 -4.58 -14.39
CA ALA A 97 -0.19 -3.63 -14.06
C ALA A 97 1.06 -3.89 -14.91
N VAL A 98 1.52 -5.15 -15.00
CA VAL A 98 2.66 -5.54 -15.86
C VAL A 98 2.39 -5.22 -17.33
N LYS A 99 1.19 -5.52 -17.84
CA LYS A 99 0.82 -5.23 -19.23
C LYS A 99 0.85 -3.75 -19.55
N LYS A 100 0.35 -2.89 -18.65
CA LYS A 100 0.37 -1.42 -18.81
C LYS A 100 1.79 -0.86 -18.90
N ILE A 101 2.76 -1.52 -18.26
CA ILE A 101 4.17 -1.12 -18.29
C ILE A 101 4.86 -1.62 -19.55
N THR A 102 4.60 -2.86 -19.94
CA THR A 102 5.26 -3.52 -21.10
C THR A 102 4.72 -3.10 -22.45
N SER A 103 3.50 -2.56 -22.51
CA SER A 103 2.87 -2.12 -23.76
C SER A 103 3.19 -0.66 -24.13
N LYS A 104 4.09 0.00 -23.39
CA LYS A 104 4.64 1.32 -23.70
C LYS A 104 5.96 1.18 -24.44
#